data_AF-A0A924MHB7-F1
#
_entry.id   AF-A0A924MHB7-F1
#
_cell.length_a   1.000
_cell.length_b   1.000
_cell.length_c   1.000
_cell.angle_alpha   90.00
_cell.angle_beta   90.00
_cell.angle_gamma   90.00
#
_symmetry.space_group_name_H-M   'P 1'
#
loop_
_entity.id
_entity.type
_entity.pdbx_description
1 polymer ?
#
loop_
_entity_poly.entity_id
_entity_poly.type
_entity_poly.pdbx_seq_one_letter_code
_entity_poly.pdbx_strand_id
1 'polypeptide(L)'
;MQTFNDVHLQFASFFKSQNLQPYAYLVSKKLSQGHICLNLGELSLEKEDISSYFKIDCLDVEQLKKEKMVCLKGDEKQPFILHQNRLYLQRYFNYESKILTRIFKFK
;
A
#
# COMPACT_ATOMS: atom_id res chain seq x y z
N MET A 1 -16.55 18.30 2.78
CA MET A 1 -15.50 17.31 3.13
C MET A 1 -16.07 16.48 4.27
N GLN A 2 -16.45 15.22 4.02
CA GLN A 2 -16.91 14.32 5.09
C GLN A 2 -15.69 13.96 5.94
N THR A 3 -15.67 14.34 7.20
CA THR A 3 -14.66 13.94 8.17
C THR A 3 -15.00 12.54 8.66
N PHE A 4 -14.24 11.54 8.20
CA PHE A 4 -14.27 10.21 8.78
C PHE A 4 -13.48 10.25 10.11
N ASN A 5 -13.97 9.58 11.15
CA ASN A 5 -13.22 9.43 12.42
C ASN A 5 -11.91 8.63 12.21
N ASP A 6 -11.82 7.88 11.12
CA ASP A 6 -10.65 7.09 10.74
C ASP A 6 -9.85 7.79 9.62
N VAL A 7 -8.64 8.24 9.98
CA VAL A 7 -7.72 8.93 9.06
C VAL A 7 -7.22 8.04 7.94
N HIS A 8 -7.11 6.73 8.17
CA HIS A 8 -6.67 5.76 7.16
C HIS A 8 -7.78 5.52 6.14
N LEU A 9 -9.04 5.50 6.61
CA LEU A 9 -10.19 5.43 5.73
C LEU A 9 -10.31 6.71 4.90
N GLN A 10 -10.10 7.87 5.50
CA GLN A 10 -10.07 9.14 4.78
C GLN A 10 -8.97 9.14 3.70
N PHE A 11 -7.77 8.69 4.03
CA PHE A 11 -6.68 8.52 3.06
C PHE A 11 -7.08 7.57 1.92
N ALA A 12 -7.64 6.41 2.23
CA ALA A 12 -8.10 5.47 1.22
C ALA A 12 -9.19 6.06 0.32
N SER A 13 -10.14 6.81 0.90
CA SER A 13 -11.28 7.41 0.19
C SER A 13 -10.88 8.42 -0.89
N PHE A 14 -9.66 8.97 -0.81
CA PHE A 14 -9.11 9.82 -1.87
C PHE A 14 -8.99 9.07 -3.21
N PHE A 15 -8.72 7.76 -3.16
CA PHE A 15 -8.59 6.94 -4.36
C PHE A 15 -9.96 6.43 -4.80
N LYS A 16 -10.33 6.67 -6.07
CA LYS A 16 -11.64 6.26 -6.60
C LYS A 16 -11.75 4.76 -6.91
N SER A 17 -10.63 4.04 -7.03
CA SER A 17 -10.65 2.61 -7.35
C SER A 17 -11.01 1.77 -6.13
N GLN A 18 -12.07 0.97 -6.25
CA GLN A 18 -12.48 0.00 -5.23
C GLN A 18 -11.47 -1.13 -5.04
N ASN A 19 -10.67 -1.44 -6.06
CA ASN A 19 -9.62 -2.47 -5.96
C ASN A 19 -8.36 -1.93 -5.27
N LEU A 20 -8.22 -0.61 -5.14
CA LEU A 20 -7.07 0.04 -4.51
C LEU A 20 -7.36 0.50 -3.07
N GLN A 21 -8.59 0.94 -2.80
CA GLN A 21 -8.99 1.48 -1.49
C GLN A 21 -8.63 0.58 -0.29
N PRO A 22 -8.92 -0.74 -0.31
CA PRO A 22 -8.57 -1.62 0.82
C PRO A 22 -7.06 -1.63 1.07
N TYR A 23 -6.26 -1.69 0.01
CA TYR A 23 -4.81 -1.69 0.11
C TYR A 23 -4.25 -0.34 0.56
N ALA A 24 -4.82 0.77 0.08
CA ALA A 24 -4.46 2.12 0.50
C ALA A 24 -4.73 2.33 2.00
N TYR A 25 -5.86 1.83 2.49
CA TYR A 25 -6.18 1.83 3.92
C TYR A 25 -5.15 1.02 4.70
N LEU A 26 -4.92 -0.24 4.31
CA LEU A 26 -4.03 -1.15 5.00
C LEU A 26 -2.58 -0.63 5.05
N VAL A 27 -2.04 -0.14 3.93
CA VAL A 27 -0.67 0.38 3.93
C VAL A 27 -0.57 1.64 4.79
N SER A 28 -1.58 2.52 4.79
CA SER A 28 -1.61 3.70 5.65
C SER A 28 -1.64 3.33 7.14
N LYS A 29 -2.43 2.32 7.51
CA LYS A 29 -2.51 1.80 8.88
C LYS A 29 -1.21 1.10 9.31
N LYS A 30 -0.60 0.29 8.43
CA LYS A 30 0.70 -0.34 8.69
C LYS A 30 1.81 0.68 8.90
N LEU A 31 1.78 1.78 8.16
CA LEU A 31 2.72 2.89 8.35
C LEU A 31 2.61 3.54 9.74
N SER A 32 1.39 3.74 10.27
CA SER A 32 1.24 4.29 11.64
C SER A 32 1.71 3.32 12.72
N GLN A 33 1.75 2.02 12.43
CA GLN A 33 2.31 0.97 13.28
C GLN A 33 3.84 0.81 13.14
N GLY A 34 4.50 1.61 12.30
CA GLY A 34 5.96 1.59 12.12
C GLY A 34 6.47 0.65 11.03
N HIS A 35 5.59 -0.05 10.31
CA HIS A 35 6.00 -0.78 9.11
C HIS A 35 6.23 0.20 7.95
N ILE A 36 7.08 -0.15 6.98
CA ILE A 36 7.33 0.67 5.78
C ILE A 36 6.56 0.20 4.54
N CYS A 37 5.97 -0.99 4.63
CA CYS A 37 5.21 -1.65 3.56
C CYS A 37 4.11 -2.54 4.12
N LEU A 38 3.18 -2.93 3.25
CA LEU A 38 2.20 -3.97 3.48
C LEU A 38 2.66 -5.26 2.79
N ASN A 39 2.83 -6.34 3.55
CA ASN A 39 3.14 -7.66 3.00
C ASN A 39 1.86 -8.32 2.45
N LEU A 40 1.78 -8.54 1.14
CA LEU A 40 0.59 -9.11 0.53
C LEU A 40 0.44 -10.63 0.80
N GLY A 41 1.52 -11.30 1.24
CA GLY A 41 1.47 -12.70 1.65
C GLY A 41 0.79 -12.93 3.00
N GLU A 42 0.63 -11.87 3.79
CA GLU A 42 0.09 -11.91 5.16
C GLU A 42 -1.30 -11.25 5.25
N LEU A 43 -1.96 -10.97 4.12
CA LEU A 43 -3.26 -10.28 4.10
C LEU A 43 -4.36 -11.01 4.87
N SER A 44 -4.25 -12.32 5.07
CA SER A 44 -5.18 -13.09 5.90
C SER A 44 -5.26 -12.56 7.33
N LEU A 45 -4.14 -12.07 7.89
CA LEU A 45 -4.07 -11.49 9.22
C LEU A 45 -4.76 -10.12 9.31
N GLU A 46 -4.92 -9.46 8.16
CA GLU A 46 -5.46 -8.10 8.07
C GLU A 46 -6.96 -8.08 7.73
N LYS A 47 -7.59 -9.24 7.52
CA LYS A 47 -8.99 -9.34 7.06
C LYS A 47 -9.99 -8.81 8.07
N GLU A 48 -9.74 -9.06 9.36
CA GLU A 48 -10.63 -8.60 10.44
C GLU A 48 -10.70 -7.06 10.45
N ASP A 49 -9.56 -6.41 10.23
CA ASP A 49 -9.38 -4.96 10.29
C ASP A 49 -10.09 -4.16 9.17
N ILE A 50 -10.39 -4.81 8.04
CA ILE A 50 -11.03 -4.15 6.88
C ILE A 50 -12.48 -4.56 6.67
N SER A 51 -12.92 -5.65 7.31
CA SER A 51 -14.24 -6.25 7.12
C SER A 51 -15.40 -5.30 7.40
N SER A 52 -15.17 -4.28 8.25
CA SER A 52 -16.16 -3.24 8.60
C SER A 52 -16.33 -2.15 7.53
N TYR A 53 -15.36 -1.99 6.63
CA TYR A 53 -15.32 -0.88 5.67
C TYR A 53 -15.31 -1.33 4.21
N PHE A 54 -14.74 -2.50 3.93
CA PHE A 54 -14.54 -3.03 2.59
C PHE A 54 -15.03 -4.46 2.50
N LYS A 55 -15.54 -4.86 1.33
CA LYS A 55 -15.85 -6.27 1.07
C LYS A 55 -14.53 -7.04 0.96
N ILE A 56 -14.42 -8.15 1.69
CA ILE A 56 -13.21 -8.99 1.76
C ILE A 56 -12.81 -9.52 0.38
N ASP A 57 -13.80 -9.75 -0.51
CA ASP A 57 -13.60 -10.18 -1.90
C ASP A 57 -12.86 -9.15 -2.77
N CYS A 58 -12.65 -7.92 -2.28
CA CYS A 58 -11.91 -6.86 -2.98
C CYS A 58 -10.39 -6.96 -2.84
N LEU A 59 -9.85 -7.88 -2.04
CA LEU A 59 -8.41 -8.14 -1.93
C LEU A 59 -7.92 -9.08 -3.04
N ASP A 60 -8.01 -8.64 -4.30
CA ASP A 60 -7.42 -9.33 -5.44
C ASP A 60 -6.11 -8.65 -5.87
N VAL A 61 -4.98 -9.32 -5.61
CA VAL A 61 -3.64 -8.80 -5.94
C VAL A 61 -3.45 -8.67 -7.45
N GLU A 62 -4.11 -9.51 -8.25
CA GLU A 62 -4.03 -9.44 -9.72
C GLU A 62 -4.79 -8.23 -10.27
N GLN A 63 -5.86 -7.78 -9.60
CA GLN A 63 -6.51 -6.50 -9.94
C GLN A 63 -5.66 -5.33 -9.49
N LEU A 64 -5.05 -5.40 -8.30
CA LEU A 64 -4.15 -4.36 -7.80
C LEU A 64 -2.99 -4.11 -8.77
N LYS A 65 -2.41 -5.15 -9.37
CA LYS A 65 -1.34 -5.03 -10.37
C LYS A 65 -1.75 -4.27 -11.64
N LYS A 66 -3.06 -4.20 -11.94
CA LYS A 66 -3.62 -3.51 -13.11
C LYS A 66 -3.99 -2.06 -12.81
N GLU A 67 -3.92 -1.63 -11.55
CA GLU A 67 -4.27 -0.27 -11.15
C GLU A 67 -3.28 0.76 -11.67
N LYS A 68 -3.79 1.83 -12.28
CA LYS A 68 -2.96 2.91 -12.87
C LYS A 68 -2.11 3.65 -11.83
N MET A 69 -2.54 3.62 -10.57
CA MET A 69 -1.87 4.26 -9.43
C MET A 69 -0.84 3.36 -8.75
N VAL A 70 -0.67 2.12 -9.23
CA VAL A 70 0.29 1.16 -8.71
C VAL A 70 1.36 0.93 -9.77
N CYS A 71 2.61 1.16 -9.38
CA CYS A 71 3.75 0.91 -10.23
C CYS A 71 4.36 -0.47 -9.93
N LEU A 72 4.60 -1.27 -10.98
CA LEU A 72 5.20 -2.61 -10.87
C LEU A 72 6.73 -2.59 -11.09
N LYS A 73 7.23 -1.61 -11.83
CA LYS A 73 8.63 -1.45 -12.21
C LYS A 73 8.99 0.00 -11.92
N GLY A 74 9.98 0.26 -11.06
CA GLY A 74 10.27 1.56 -10.40
C GLY A 74 10.51 2.79 -11.27
N ASP A 75 9.58 3.10 -12.17
CA ASP A 75 9.54 4.25 -13.07
C ASP A 75 8.39 5.14 -12.57
N GLU A 76 8.70 6.39 -12.20
CA GLU A 76 8.05 7.00 -11.01
C GLU A 76 7.29 8.30 -11.27
N LYS A 77 5.96 8.23 -11.21
CA LYS A 77 5.10 9.29 -10.63
C LYS A 77 3.91 8.76 -9.81
N GLN A 78 3.76 7.44 -9.71
CA GLN A 78 2.62 6.80 -9.06
C GLN A 78 2.78 6.79 -7.52
N PRO A 79 1.67 6.91 -6.77
CA PRO A 79 1.72 6.95 -5.31
C PRO A 79 2.06 5.61 -4.66
N PHE A 80 1.77 4.48 -5.32
CA PHE A 80 2.02 3.14 -4.79
C PHE A 80 3.03 2.39 -5.64
N ILE A 81 3.88 1.61 -4.97
CA ILE A 81 4.85 0.72 -5.60
C ILE A 81 4.60 -0.69 -5.10
N LEU A 82 4.41 -1.63 -6.03
CA LEU A 82 4.32 -3.05 -5.73
C LEU A 82 5.66 -3.70 -6.10
N HIS A 83 6.39 -4.14 -5.08
CA HIS A 83 7.69 -4.76 -5.25
C HIS A 83 7.80 -6.01 -4.38
N GLN A 84 8.21 -7.14 -4.96
CA GLN A 84 8.40 -8.42 -4.22
C GLN A 84 7.21 -8.81 -3.32
N ASN A 85 5.98 -8.70 -3.84
CA ASN A 85 4.75 -8.99 -3.11
C ASN A 85 4.53 -8.11 -1.86
N ARG A 86 5.14 -6.92 -1.84
CA ARG A 86 4.98 -5.89 -0.82
C ARG A 86 4.51 -4.60 -1.47
N LEU A 87 3.49 -3.99 -0.88
CA LEU A 87 2.95 -2.72 -1.33
C LEU A 87 3.50 -1.58 -0.46
N TYR A 88 4.05 -0.56 -1.12
CA TYR A 88 4.65 0.61 -0.50
C TYR A 88 3.92 1.88 -0.91
N LEU A 89 3.97 2.91 -0.08
CA LEU A 89 3.92 4.27 -0.62
C LEU A 89 5.28 4.60 -1.24
N GLN A 90 5.25 5.28 -2.39
CA GLN A 90 6.44 5.62 -3.18
C GLN A 90 7.59 6.19 -2.34
N ARG A 91 7.29 7.14 -1.44
CA ARG A 91 8.30 7.78 -0.58
C ARG A 91 9.11 6.77 0.23
N TYR A 92 8.46 5.77 0.83
CA TYR A 92 9.13 4.80 1.70
C TYR A 92 9.94 3.80 0.90
N PHE A 93 9.42 3.35 -0.25
CA PHE A 93 10.19 2.52 -1.19
C PHE A 93 11.48 3.23 -1.64
N ASN A 94 11.39 4.53 -1.92
CA ASN A 94 12.55 5.32 -2.35
C ASN A 94 13.59 5.46 -1.25
N TYR A 95 13.16 5.62 0.01
CA TYR A 95 14.06 5.67 1.15
C TYR A 95 14.75 4.32 1.36
N GLU A 96 13.99 3.23 1.39
CA GLU A 96 14.54 1.87 1.51
C GLU A 96 15.55 1.58 0.40
N SER A 97 15.17 1.84 -0.86
CA SER A 97 16.00 1.59 -2.04
C SER A 97 17.30 2.39 -2.01
N LYS A 98 17.27 3.66 -1.59
CA LYS A 98 18.47 4.50 -1.44
C LYS A 98 19.42 3.96 -0.38
N ILE A 99 18.90 3.52 0.75
CA ILE A 99 19.68 2.92 1.84
C ILE A 99 20.32 1.62 1.36
N LEU A 100 19.54 0.70 0.79
CA LEU A 100 20.04 -0.57 0.25
C LEU A 100 21.12 -0.36 -0.82
N THR A 101 20.87 0.53 -1.78
CA THR A 101 21.84 0.89 -2.82
C THR A 101 23.15 1.38 -2.21
N ARG A 102 23.06 2.20 -1.14
CA ARG A 102 24.25 2.73 -0.49
C ARG A 102 25.04 1.64 0.24
N ILE A 103 24.35 0.73 0.94
CA ILE A 103 24.96 -0.43 1.61
C ILE A 103 25.69 -1.32 0.59
N PHE A 104 25.06 -1.63 -0.55
CA PHE A 104 25.70 -2.44 -1.58
C PHE A 104 26.91 -1.78 -2.23
N LYS A 105 26.95 -0.44 -2.31
CA LYS A 105 28.11 0.33 -2.80
C LYS A 105 29.24 0.47 -1.78
N PHE A 106 29.00 0.17 -0.50
CA PHE A 106 30.04 0.19 0.54
C PHE A 106 30.80 -1.13 0.62
N LYS A 107 30.26 -2.22 0.06
CA LYS A 107 31.01 -3.46 -0.18
C LYS A 107 31.98 -3.28 -1.34
#